data_AF-L7UAT7-F1
#
_entry.id   AF-L7UAT7-F1
#
_cell.length_a   1.000
_cell.length_b   1.000
_cell.length_c   1.000
_cell.angle_alpha   90.00
_cell.angle_beta   90.00
_cell.angle_gamma   90.00
#
_symmetry.space_group_name_H-M   'P 1'
#
loop_
_entity.id
_entity.type
_entity.pdbx_description
1 polymer ?
#
loop_
_entity_poly.entity_id
_entity_poly.type
_entity_poly.pdbx_seq_one_letter_code
_entity_poly.pdbx_strand_id
1 'polypeptide(L)'
;MRTRYLLPALLLSGCALDAGEGFALLEPTVTAKYAPVASRDAGGGFQRLASDYQVRLDTAGLGISHVELMGGAGSGGPTRFDPANPPPGYSLCHNGHCHSDSGGLVDYEDIEAQLGGGGASSSLVAALHVDGALNLLTPSAVPVECEPDCELPRTTVSRGLWEVTQVTLTGVVKDSRATPRLGETRFRLTVESKDGAEGEEATPVFTLKGDVDVPSDREHKPRVKLALALSVPPTVFDAVDWATLTPGADGVVDLGAPVNEAARKVLLEELAALKPEAEVRREDR
;
A
#
# COMPACT_ATOMS: atom_id res chain seq x y z
N MET A 1 -41.50 -1.05 -65.59
CA MET A 1 -40.89 -2.16 -64.81
C MET A 1 -40.04 -1.54 -63.72
N ARG A 2 -40.45 -1.67 -62.45
CA ARG A 2 -39.76 -1.09 -61.27
C ARG A 2 -39.07 -2.22 -60.52
N THR A 3 -37.74 -2.28 -60.59
CA THR A 3 -36.94 -3.28 -59.88
C THR A 3 -36.64 -2.74 -58.49
N ARG A 4 -37.34 -3.28 -57.47
CA ARG A 4 -37.04 -3.06 -56.05
C ARG A 4 -35.95 -4.07 -55.66
N TYR A 5 -34.73 -3.60 -55.46
CA TYR A 5 -33.68 -4.40 -54.80
C TYR A 5 -33.80 -4.18 -53.28
N LEU A 6 -34.18 -5.24 -52.58
CA LEU A 6 -34.18 -5.36 -51.12
C LEU A 6 -32.74 -5.60 -50.66
N LEU A 7 -32.20 -4.67 -49.87
CA LEU A 7 -30.99 -4.88 -49.07
C LEU A 7 -31.34 -5.78 -47.87
N PRO A 8 -30.63 -6.89 -47.62
CA PRO A 8 -30.78 -7.62 -46.37
C PRO A 8 -29.91 -6.95 -45.30
N ALA A 9 -30.55 -6.32 -44.32
CA ALA A 9 -29.90 -5.86 -43.10
C ALA A 9 -29.55 -7.08 -42.23
N LEU A 10 -28.30 -7.53 -42.33
CA LEU A 10 -27.70 -8.47 -41.38
C LEU A 10 -27.56 -7.78 -40.02
N LEU A 11 -28.54 -7.98 -39.16
CA LEU A 11 -28.46 -7.68 -37.73
C LEU A 11 -27.48 -8.67 -37.09
N LEU A 12 -26.20 -8.29 -37.04
CA LEU A 12 -25.20 -8.90 -36.17
C LEU A 12 -25.56 -8.51 -34.73
N SER A 13 -26.43 -9.31 -34.10
CA SER A 13 -26.61 -9.31 -32.65
C SER A 13 -25.33 -9.87 -32.03
N GLY A 14 -24.34 -9.01 -31.84
CA GLY A 14 -23.20 -9.28 -30.97
C GLY A 14 -23.73 -9.42 -29.54
N CYS A 15 -23.60 -10.60 -28.96
CA CYS A 15 -23.77 -10.75 -27.52
C CYS A 15 -22.71 -9.87 -26.85
N ALA A 16 -23.11 -8.74 -26.28
CA ALA A 16 -22.33 -8.11 -25.23
C ALA A 16 -22.35 -9.10 -24.06
N LEU A 17 -21.25 -9.81 -23.85
CA LEU A 17 -21.02 -10.52 -22.61
C LEU A 17 -20.88 -9.43 -21.55
N ASP A 18 -21.96 -9.18 -20.80
CA ASP A 18 -21.91 -8.33 -19.62
C ASP A 18 -20.78 -8.84 -18.70
N ALA A 19 -20.11 -7.90 -18.03
CA ALA A 19 -19.15 -8.24 -16.98
C ALA A 19 -19.85 -9.21 -16.02
N GLY A 20 -19.29 -10.41 -15.85
CA GLY A 20 -19.98 -11.49 -15.13
C GLY A 20 -20.45 -11.03 -13.75
N GLU A 21 -21.63 -11.51 -13.34
CA GLU A 21 -22.28 -11.17 -12.06
C GLU A 21 -21.27 -11.13 -10.91
N GLY A 22 -21.39 -10.09 -10.07
CA GLY A 22 -20.47 -9.89 -8.96
C GLY A 22 -20.54 -11.02 -7.95
N PHE A 23 -19.37 -11.27 -7.37
CA PHE A 23 -19.09 -12.46 -6.59
C PHE A 23 -19.22 -12.19 -5.08
N ALA A 24 -18.82 -11.00 -4.65
CA ALA A 24 -18.85 -10.60 -3.25
C ALA A 24 -19.14 -9.10 -3.11
N LEU A 25 -19.78 -8.71 -2.02
CA LEU A 25 -19.94 -7.33 -1.58
C LEU A 25 -18.91 -7.02 -0.50
N LEU A 26 -18.06 -6.03 -0.75
CA LEU A 26 -17.04 -5.57 0.17
C LEU A 26 -17.62 -4.57 1.19
N GLU A 27 -17.24 -4.73 2.45
CA GLU A 27 -17.47 -3.75 3.53
C GLU A 27 -16.09 -3.31 4.05
N PRO A 28 -15.42 -2.36 3.37
CA PRO A 28 -14.07 -1.96 3.69
C PRO A 28 -14.01 -0.90 4.80
N THR A 29 -12.99 -0.99 5.63
CA THR A 29 -12.62 0.04 6.60
C THR A 29 -11.13 0.31 6.55
N VAL A 30 -10.74 1.57 6.74
CA VAL A 30 -9.34 2.00 6.76
C VAL A 30 -9.01 2.59 8.13
N THR A 31 -7.87 2.21 8.70
CA THR A 31 -7.34 2.77 9.96
C THR A 31 -5.85 3.00 9.82
N ALA A 32 -5.35 4.07 10.44
CA ALA A 32 -3.91 4.25 10.64
C ALA A 32 -3.65 4.65 12.10
N LYS A 33 -2.57 4.16 12.69
CA LYS A 33 -2.19 4.45 14.08
C LYS A 33 -0.70 4.67 14.22
N TYR A 34 -0.32 5.54 15.14
CA TYR A 34 1.02 5.57 15.69
C TYR A 34 1.12 4.45 16.74
N ALA A 35 2.12 3.59 16.61
CA ALA A 35 2.29 2.41 17.45
C ALA A 35 3.56 2.54 18.32
N PRO A 36 3.45 3.10 19.54
CA PRO A 36 4.56 3.10 20.49
C PRO A 36 5.08 1.69 20.74
N VAL A 37 6.40 1.56 20.92
CA VAL A 37 7.06 0.29 21.21
C VAL A 37 7.45 0.27 22.68
N ALA A 38 6.93 -0.71 23.44
CA ALA A 38 7.14 -0.78 24.88
C ALA A 38 8.63 -0.78 25.28
N SER A 39 9.50 -1.46 24.51
CA SER A 39 10.96 -1.47 24.76
C SER A 39 11.65 -0.13 24.52
N ARG A 40 10.99 0.79 23.83
CA ARG A 40 11.47 2.14 23.52
C ARG A 40 10.82 3.21 24.41
N ASP A 41 9.93 2.86 25.33
CA ASP A 41 9.31 3.86 26.19
C ASP A 41 10.34 4.56 27.10
N ALA A 42 10.41 5.89 26.99
CA ALA A 42 11.23 6.75 27.83
C ALA A 42 10.41 7.53 28.88
N GLY A 43 9.11 7.26 28.98
CA GLY A 43 8.17 7.95 29.85
C GLY A 43 7.65 9.26 29.26
N GLY A 44 6.50 9.74 29.77
CA GLY A 44 5.91 11.01 29.35
C GLY A 44 5.53 11.07 27.86
N GLY A 45 5.26 9.92 27.24
CA GLY A 45 4.93 9.79 25.81
C GLY A 45 6.15 9.76 24.89
N PHE A 46 7.38 9.85 25.42
CA PHE A 46 8.59 9.78 24.61
C PHE A 46 8.94 8.35 24.23
N GLN A 47 9.40 8.17 22.99
CA GLN A 47 9.96 6.94 22.45
C GLN A 47 11.44 7.14 22.15
N ARG A 48 12.29 6.24 22.63
CA ARG A 48 13.72 6.16 22.30
C ARG A 48 13.89 5.77 20.84
N LEU A 49 14.80 6.48 20.18
CA LEU A 49 15.22 6.16 18.83
C LEU A 49 16.44 5.21 18.85
N ALA A 50 16.90 4.76 17.70
CA ALA A 50 18.14 3.99 17.57
C ALA A 50 19.38 4.79 18.00
N SER A 51 19.30 6.11 17.90
CA SER A 51 20.27 7.08 18.42
C SER A 51 19.89 7.53 19.84
N ASP A 52 20.73 8.36 20.47
CA ASP A 52 20.45 8.87 21.82
C ASP A 52 19.27 9.86 21.90
N TYR A 53 18.51 10.06 20.81
CA TYR A 53 17.35 10.93 20.79
C TYR A 53 16.08 10.22 21.28
N GLN A 54 15.15 11.03 21.75
CA GLN A 54 13.80 10.61 22.13
C GLN A 54 12.79 11.52 21.44
N VAL A 55 11.72 10.95 20.90
CA VAL A 55 10.66 11.69 20.20
C VAL A 55 9.32 11.50 20.90
N ARG A 56 8.52 12.56 20.96
CA ARG A 56 7.09 12.50 21.30
C ARG A 56 6.33 13.21 20.20
N LEU A 57 5.24 12.61 19.72
CA LEU A 57 4.32 13.25 18.80
C LEU A 57 3.21 13.97 19.57
N ASP A 58 2.94 15.21 19.18
CA ASP A 58 1.83 16.00 19.69
C ASP A 58 0.65 15.98 18.69
N THR A 59 0.94 15.96 17.39
CA THR A 59 -0.02 15.65 16.32
C THR A 59 0.59 14.73 15.27
N ALA A 60 -0.20 13.84 14.70
CA ALA A 60 0.24 12.96 13.62
C ALA A 60 -0.95 12.56 12.73
N GLY A 61 -0.86 12.86 11.44
CA GLY A 61 -1.91 12.62 10.45
C GLY A 61 -1.35 12.19 9.11
N LEU A 62 -2.10 11.32 8.42
CA LEU A 62 -1.84 10.87 7.05
C LEU A 62 -3.08 11.09 6.21
N GLY A 63 -2.95 11.89 5.15
CA GLY A 63 -3.96 11.97 4.08
C GLY A 63 -3.70 10.86 3.08
N ILE A 64 -4.72 10.04 2.85
CA ILE A 64 -4.74 9.00 1.82
C ILE A 64 -5.84 9.40 0.86
N SER A 65 -5.57 9.43 -0.45
CA SER A 65 -6.62 9.67 -1.45
C SER A 65 -7.40 8.40 -1.70
N HIS A 66 -6.68 7.36 -2.13
CA HIS A 66 -7.24 6.07 -2.48
C HIS A 66 -6.45 4.92 -1.88
N VAL A 67 -7.16 3.83 -1.63
CA VAL A 67 -6.55 2.49 -1.59
C VAL A 67 -7.02 1.71 -2.80
N GLU A 68 -6.14 1.51 -3.76
CA GLU A 68 -6.42 0.69 -4.94
C GLU A 68 -6.31 -0.79 -4.57
N LEU A 69 -7.42 -1.52 -4.70
CA LEU A 69 -7.44 -2.97 -4.61
C LEU A 69 -7.05 -3.54 -5.96
N MET A 70 -5.90 -4.19 -5.98
CA MET A 70 -5.33 -4.78 -7.17
C MET A 70 -5.56 -6.28 -7.14
N GLY A 71 -6.00 -6.80 -8.27
CA GLY A 71 -6.28 -8.20 -8.46
C GLY A 71 -6.04 -8.61 -9.90
N GLY A 72 -6.28 -9.88 -10.18
CA GLY A 72 -6.11 -10.40 -11.53
C GLY A 72 -6.57 -11.84 -11.58
N ALA A 73 -6.80 -12.31 -12.80
CA ALA A 73 -7.02 -13.73 -13.06
C ALA A 73 -5.72 -14.49 -12.79
N GLY A 74 -5.38 -14.66 -11.51
CA GLY A 74 -4.54 -15.75 -11.09
C GLY A 74 -5.32 -17.00 -11.43
N SER A 75 -4.92 -17.70 -12.49
CA SER A 75 -5.19 -19.13 -12.61
C SER A 75 -4.74 -19.75 -11.29
N GLY A 76 -5.71 -20.09 -10.44
CA GLY A 76 -5.46 -20.56 -9.10
C GLY A 76 -4.50 -21.75 -9.10
N GLY A 77 -3.42 -21.61 -8.34
CA GLY A 77 -2.51 -22.68 -7.99
C GLY A 77 -1.10 -22.15 -7.76
N PRO A 78 -0.36 -22.65 -6.74
CA PRO A 78 1.09 -22.54 -6.78
C PRO A 78 1.56 -23.29 -8.04
N THR A 79 1.99 -22.60 -9.08
CA THR A 79 2.69 -23.23 -10.21
C THR A 79 4.12 -23.61 -9.81
N ARG A 80 4.27 -24.22 -8.62
CA ARG A 80 5.51 -24.90 -8.27
C ARG A 80 5.65 -26.04 -9.26
N PHE A 81 6.61 -25.91 -10.16
CA PHE A 81 6.97 -27.02 -11.02
C PHE A 81 7.69 -28.07 -10.19
N ASP A 82 7.59 -29.34 -10.59
CA ASP A 82 8.31 -30.43 -9.94
C ASP A 82 9.76 -30.42 -10.46
N PRO A 83 10.79 -30.19 -9.62
CA PRO A 83 12.18 -30.23 -10.07
C PRO A 83 12.63 -31.61 -10.57
N ALA A 84 11.94 -32.68 -10.17
CA ALA A 84 12.18 -34.02 -10.70
C ALA A 84 11.57 -34.20 -12.11
N ASN A 85 10.69 -33.30 -12.54
CA ASN A 85 10.03 -33.29 -13.83
C ASN A 85 9.97 -31.84 -14.37
N PRO A 86 11.13 -31.25 -14.70
CA PRO A 86 11.21 -29.84 -15.03
C PRO A 86 10.46 -29.50 -16.32
N PRO A 87 9.99 -28.26 -16.46
CA PRO A 87 9.34 -27.79 -17.67
C PRO A 87 10.27 -27.83 -18.89
N PRO A 88 9.72 -27.84 -20.12
CA PRO A 88 10.52 -27.77 -21.34
C PRO A 88 11.47 -26.56 -21.33
N GLY A 89 12.73 -26.76 -21.74
CA GLY A 89 13.76 -25.72 -21.70
C GLY A 89 14.63 -25.75 -20.45
N TYR A 90 14.30 -26.60 -19.46
CA TYR A 90 15.01 -26.71 -18.19
C TYR A 90 15.37 -28.16 -17.85
N SER A 91 16.54 -28.35 -17.25
CA SER A 91 17.04 -29.67 -16.83
C SER A 91 17.93 -29.57 -15.58
N LEU A 92 18.29 -30.71 -14.98
CA LEU A 92 19.27 -30.78 -13.88
C LEU A 92 18.96 -29.85 -12.69
N CYS A 93 17.71 -29.82 -12.25
CA CYS A 93 17.25 -28.95 -11.16
C CYS A 93 17.74 -29.44 -9.80
N HIS A 94 18.47 -28.58 -9.07
CA HIS A 94 18.96 -28.86 -7.72
C HIS A 94 19.30 -27.56 -6.99
N ASN A 95 19.24 -27.56 -5.65
CA ASN A 95 19.62 -26.42 -4.80
C ASN A 95 18.97 -25.08 -5.20
N GLY A 96 17.70 -25.12 -5.64
CA GLY A 96 16.92 -23.92 -5.97
C GLY A 96 17.11 -23.37 -7.39
N HIS A 97 17.83 -24.06 -8.28
CA HIS A 97 18.00 -23.64 -9.67
C HIS A 97 17.98 -24.81 -10.67
N CYS A 98 17.69 -24.53 -11.94
CA CYS A 98 17.79 -25.48 -13.06
C CYS A 98 18.78 -24.97 -14.11
N HIS A 99 19.33 -25.89 -14.90
CA HIS A 99 20.04 -25.55 -16.13
C HIS A 99 19.05 -25.22 -17.24
N SER A 100 19.19 -24.08 -17.89
CA SER A 100 18.45 -23.74 -19.10
C SER A 100 19.12 -24.34 -20.35
N ASP A 101 18.34 -24.57 -21.40
CA ASP A 101 18.87 -24.97 -22.71
C ASP A 101 19.77 -23.91 -23.36
N SER A 102 19.70 -22.67 -22.88
CA SER A 102 20.62 -21.58 -23.24
C SER A 102 21.97 -21.62 -22.51
N GLY A 103 22.17 -22.59 -21.61
CA GLY A 103 23.43 -22.84 -20.92
C GLY A 103 23.62 -22.09 -19.59
N GLY A 104 22.58 -21.42 -19.08
CA GLY A 104 22.60 -20.69 -17.81
C GLY A 104 22.00 -21.50 -16.65
N LEU A 105 22.24 -21.04 -15.42
CA LEU A 105 21.47 -21.46 -14.25
C LEU A 105 20.33 -20.46 -14.05
N VAL A 106 19.12 -20.95 -13.81
CA VAL A 106 17.92 -20.14 -13.60
C VAL A 106 17.26 -20.60 -12.30
N ASP A 107 16.96 -19.64 -11.43
CA ASP A 107 16.37 -19.91 -10.12
C ASP A 107 14.92 -20.40 -10.26
N TYR A 108 14.46 -21.20 -9.31
CA TYR A 108 13.10 -21.76 -9.33
C TYR A 108 12.05 -20.66 -9.39
N GLU A 109 12.24 -19.57 -8.66
CA GLU A 109 11.34 -18.42 -8.64
C GLU A 109 11.19 -17.80 -10.04
N ASP A 110 12.27 -17.74 -10.81
CA ASP A 110 12.26 -17.19 -12.17
C ASP A 110 11.59 -18.15 -13.16
N ILE A 111 11.77 -19.47 -12.97
CA ILE A 111 11.10 -20.50 -13.77
C ILE A 111 9.60 -20.51 -13.47
N GLU A 112 9.22 -20.40 -12.20
CA GLU A 112 7.83 -20.31 -11.76
C GLU A 112 7.17 -19.03 -12.31
N ALA A 113 7.90 -17.90 -12.31
CA ALA A 113 7.45 -16.66 -12.92
C ALA A 113 7.27 -16.78 -14.45
N GLN A 114 8.15 -17.53 -15.14
CA GLN A 114 8.03 -17.80 -16.57
C GLN A 114 6.92 -18.80 -16.92
N LEU A 115 6.70 -19.81 -16.08
CA LEU A 115 5.63 -20.81 -16.24
C LEU A 115 4.25 -20.24 -15.97
N GLY A 116 4.16 -19.20 -15.15
CA GLY A 116 3.02 -18.31 -15.10
C GLY A 116 2.81 -17.49 -16.39
N GLY A 117 3.45 -17.87 -17.49
CA GLY A 117 3.57 -17.24 -18.80
C GLY A 117 2.29 -16.67 -19.40
N GLY A 118 1.95 -15.49 -18.92
CA GLY A 118 0.98 -14.56 -19.45
C GLY A 118 0.96 -13.45 -18.43
N GLY A 119 1.79 -12.43 -18.62
CA GLY A 119 2.05 -11.38 -17.63
C GLY A 119 0.75 -11.04 -16.93
N ALA A 120 0.63 -11.45 -15.66
CA ALA A 120 -0.56 -11.24 -14.89
C ALA A 120 -0.70 -9.73 -14.79
N SER A 121 -1.49 -9.15 -15.69
CA SER A 121 -1.84 -7.75 -15.64
C SER A 121 -2.71 -7.64 -14.40
N SER A 122 -2.05 -7.33 -13.29
CA SER A 122 -2.72 -6.85 -12.10
C SER A 122 -3.55 -5.66 -12.55
N SER A 123 -4.87 -5.80 -12.51
CA SER A 123 -5.81 -4.75 -12.84
C SER A 123 -6.38 -4.18 -11.54
N LEU A 124 -6.73 -2.90 -11.59
CA LEU A 124 -7.57 -2.30 -10.56
C LEU A 124 -8.88 -3.09 -10.49
N VAL A 125 -9.25 -3.52 -9.29
CA VAL A 125 -10.51 -4.21 -9.00
C VAL A 125 -11.52 -3.22 -8.44
N ALA A 126 -11.09 -2.41 -7.49
CA ALA A 126 -11.86 -1.30 -6.91
C ALA A 126 -10.90 -0.27 -6.32
N ALA A 127 -11.24 1.00 -6.38
CA ALA A 127 -10.56 2.05 -5.62
C ALA A 127 -11.39 2.37 -4.37
N LEU A 128 -10.74 2.46 -3.21
CA LEU A 128 -11.39 2.83 -1.96
C LEU A 128 -11.10 4.30 -1.64
N HIS A 129 -12.11 5.16 -1.70
CA HIS A 129 -11.92 6.58 -1.42
C HIS A 129 -11.82 6.83 0.09
N VAL A 130 -10.77 7.52 0.52
CA VAL A 130 -10.56 7.85 1.94
C VAL A 130 -10.77 9.35 2.14
N ASP A 131 -11.86 9.70 2.81
CA ASP A 131 -12.17 11.10 3.09
C ASP A 131 -11.24 11.69 4.16
N GLY A 132 -10.39 12.62 3.73
CA GLY A 132 -9.57 13.44 4.62
C GLY A 132 -8.38 12.70 5.26
N ALA A 133 -7.81 13.31 6.29
CA ALA A 133 -6.63 12.79 6.96
C ALA A 133 -6.98 11.86 8.13
N LEU A 134 -6.37 10.67 8.15
CA LEU A 134 -6.42 9.74 9.28
C LEU A 134 -5.56 10.25 10.43
N ASN A 135 -6.14 10.33 11.64
CA ASN A 135 -5.42 10.71 12.85
C ASN A 135 -4.71 9.50 13.47
N LEU A 136 -3.38 9.55 13.51
CA LEU A 136 -2.54 8.45 14.00
C LEU A 136 -2.55 8.34 15.53
N LEU A 137 -2.82 9.44 16.27
CA LEU A 137 -2.80 9.45 17.74
C LEU A 137 -4.15 9.07 18.35
N THR A 138 -5.24 9.26 17.61
CA THR A 138 -6.60 8.82 17.98
C THR A 138 -7.17 7.95 16.87
N PRO A 139 -6.65 6.72 16.70
CA PRO A 139 -7.02 5.88 15.57
C PRO A 139 -8.50 5.49 15.63
N SER A 140 -9.18 5.64 14.50
CA SER A 140 -10.56 5.21 14.30
C SER A 140 -10.65 4.48 12.98
N ALA A 141 -11.41 3.39 12.95
CA ALA A 141 -11.77 2.73 11.71
C ALA A 141 -12.81 3.57 10.97
N VAL A 142 -12.47 3.99 9.76
CA VAL A 142 -13.33 4.78 8.89
C VAL A 142 -13.88 3.85 7.80
N PRO A 143 -15.21 3.72 7.65
CA PRO A 143 -15.78 3.03 6.50
C PRO A 143 -15.48 3.82 5.23
N VAL A 144 -15.15 3.13 4.14
CA VAL A 144 -14.78 3.77 2.87
C VAL A 144 -15.70 3.29 1.75
N GLU A 145 -16.00 4.19 0.82
CA GLU A 145 -16.78 3.85 -0.37
C GLU A 145 -15.85 3.27 -1.44
N CYS A 146 -16.40 2.38 -2.27
CA CYS A 146 -15.67 1.79 -3.39
C CYS A 146 -16.09 2.45 -4.69
N GLU A 147 -15.13 2.68 -5.58
CA GLU A 147 -15.36 3.11 -6.95
C GLU A 147 -14.95 2.00 -7.93
N PRO A 148 -15.79 1.68 -8.94
CA PRO A 148 -17.12 2.24 -9.18
C PRO A 148 -18.21 1.74 -8.21
N ASP A 149 -18.04 0.57 -7.61
CA ASP A 149 -18.90 0.02 -6.56
C ASP A 149 -18.14 -1.02 -5.71
N CYS A 150 -18.75 -1.48 -4.61
CA CYS A 150 -18.15 -2.48 -3.71
C CYS A 150 -18.48 -3.93 -4.13
N GLU A 151 -19.08 -4.14 -5.31
CA GLU A 151 -19.39 -5.46 -5.82
C GLU A 151 -18.17 -6.02 -6.56
N LEU A 152 -17.44 -6.90 -5.89
CA LEU A 152 -16.21 -7.47 -6.43
C LEU A 152 -16.52 -8.42 -7.61
N PRO A 153 -15.84 -8.27 -8.75
CA PRO A 153 -15.90 -9.24 -9.82
C PRO A 153 -15.28 -10.57 -9.39
N ARG A 154 -15.46 -11.62 -10.21
CA ARG A 154 -14.86 -12.95 -9.99
C ARG A 154 -13.34 -12.94 -10.19
N THR A 155 -12.62 -12.36 -9.24
CA THR A 155 -11.16 -12.23 -9.23
C THR A 155 -10.62 -12.31 -7.81
N THR A 156 -9.36 -12.71 -7.66
CA THR A 156 -8.67 -12.65 -6.37
C THR A 156 -8.07 -11.25 -6.21
N VAL A 157 -8.37 -10.59 -5.10
CA VAL A 157 -7.65 -9.37 -4.69
C VAL A 157 -6.44 -9.80 -3.89
N SER A 158 -5.25 -9.42 -4.37
CA SER A 158 -3.97 -9.86 -3.80
C SER A 158 -3.15 -8.72 -3.21
N ARG A 159 -3.48 -7.46 -3.52
CA ARG A 159 -2.69 -6.30 -3.10
C ARG A 159 -3.55 -5.05 -2.89
N GLY A 160 -3.17 -4.25 -1.91
CA GLY A 160 -3.66 -2.87 -1.73
C GLY A 160 -2.53 -1.88 -1.98
N LEU A 161 -2.74 -0.89 -2.84
CA LEU A 161 -1.84 0.25 -3.04
C LEU A 161 -2.46 1.48 -2.37
N TRP A 162 -1.79 2.03 -1.36
CA TRP A 162 -2.29 3.21 -0.66
C TRP A 162 -1.57 4.45 -1.18
N GLU A 163 -2.33 5.40 -1.67
CA GLU A 163 -1.82 6.67 -2.19
C GLU A 163 -1.79 7.70 -1.08
N VAL A 164 -0.60 7.96 -0.52
CA VAL A 164 -0.46 8.96 0.55
C VAL A 164 -0.24 10.32 -0.10
N THR A 165 -1.18 11.24 0.10
CA THR A 165 -1.17 12.59 -0.47
C THR A 165 -0.78 13.65 0.53
N GLN A 166 -0.84 13.35 1.83
CA GLN A 166 -0.45 14.29 2.89
C GLN A 166 0.20 13.58 4.07
N VAL A 167 1.22 14.20 4.64
CA VAL A 167 1.81 13.84 5.93
C VAL A 167 1.86 15.09 6.80
N THR A 168 1.29 15.03 8.00
CA THR A 168 1.38 16.10 8.99
C THR A 168 1.85 15.55 10.32
N LEU A 169 2.98 16.02 10.82
CA LEU A 169 3.54 15.63 12.11
C LEU A 169 3.95 16.87 12.89
N THR A 170 3.62 16.92 14.18
CA THR A 170 4.26 17.85 15.11
C THR A 170 4.64 17.12 16.38
N GLY A 171 5.67 17.61 17.06
CA GLY A 171 6.13 16.96 18.27
C GLY A 171 7.36 17.61 18.86
N VAL A 172 8.00 16.86 19.75
CA VAL A 172 9.18 17.26 20.50
C VAL A 172 10.25 16.18 20.37
N VAL A 173 11.48 16.61 20.10
CA VAL A 173 12.68 15.77 20.17
C VAL A 173 13.59 16.26 21.28
N LYS A 174 14.30 15.36 21.96
CA LYS A 174 15.36 15.69 22.90
C LYS A 174 16.51 14.69 22.83
N ASP A 175 17.72 15.14 23.10
CA ASP A 175 18.88 14.26 23.28
C ASP A 175 18.96 13.79 24.74
N SER A 176 19.08 12.48 24.94
CA SER A 176 19.10 11.85 26.27
C SER A 176 20.49 11.74 26.90
N ARG A 177 21.54 12.19 26.19
CA ARG A 177 22.91 12.25 26.73
C ARG A 177 23.01 13.19 27.93
N ALA A 178 23.98 12.93 28.80
CA ALA A 178 24.31 13.82 29.92
C ALA A 178 24.71 15.24 29.48
N THR A 179 25.36 15.35 28.31
CA THR A 179 25.61 16.62 27.62
C THR A 179 24.87 16.57 26.28
N PRO A 180 23.62 17.09 26.21
CA PRO A 180 22.79 17.04 25.02
C PRO A 180 23.44 17.77 23.84
N ARG A 181 23.44 17.16 22.64
CA ARG A 181 23.80 17.87 21.39
C ARG A 181 22.69 18.82 20.95
N LEU A 182 21.46 18.46 21.30
CA LEU A 182 20.24 19.19 21.02
C LEU A 182 19.43 19.26 22.31
N GLY A 183 18.94 20.46 22.66
CA GLY A 183 17.98 20.62 23.75
C GLY A 183 16.64 19.96 23.45
N GLU A 184 15.65 20.17 24.33
CA GLU A 184 14.27 19.81 24.01
C GLU A 184 13.73 20.80 22.97
N THR A 185 13.52 20.31 21.75
CA THR A 185 13.21 21.13 20.57
C THR A 185 11.92 20.64 19.92
N ARG A 186 11.03 21.58 19.60
CA ARG A 186 9.82 21.29 18.82
C ARG A 186 10.17 21.08 17.35
N PHE A 187 9.43 20.20 16.70
CA PHE A 187 9.51 20.03 15.26
C PHE A 187 8.13 20.00 14.63
N ARG A 188 8.09 20.30 13.32
CA ARG A 188 6.92 20.14 12.47
C ARG A 188 7.31 19.57 11.11
N LEU A 189 6.39 18.83 10.51
CA LEU A 189 6.44 18.39 9.12
C LEU A 189 5.04 18.56 8.55
N THR A 190 4.93 19.30 7.44
CA THR A 190 3.77 19.25 6.56
C THR A 190 4.28 18.99 5.16
N VAL A 191 3.85 17.89 4.57
CA VAL A 191 4.09 17.55 3.16
C VAL A 191 2.74 17.25 2.55
N GLU A 192 2.44 17.89 1.44
CA GLU A 192 1.21 17.72 0.69
C GLU A 192 1.58 17.51 -0.78
N SER A 193 0.74 16.78 -1.51
CA SER A 193 0.86 16.68 -2.95
C SER A 193 0.88 18.08 -3.57
N LYS A 194 1.70 18.26 -4.60
CA LYS A 194 1.87 19.55 -5.28
C LYS A 194 0.81 19.79 -6.36
N ASP A 195 0.06 18.74 -6.72
CA ASP A 195 -0.95 18.73 -7.78
C ASP A 195 -2.27 18.19 -7.20
N GLY A 196 -3.42 18.56 -7.78
CA GLY A 196 -4.75 18.14 -7.28
C GLY A 196 -5.75 19.29 -7.07
N ALA A 197 -5.75 20.30 -7.95
CA ALA A 197 -6.91 21.18 -8.04
C ALA A 197 -8.13 20.40 -8.56
N GLU A 198 -9.34 20.83 -8.20
CA GLU A 198 -10.63 20.19 -8.53
C GLU A 198 -10.62 19.42 -9.87
N GLY A 199 -10.63 18.08 -9.80
CA GLY A 199 -10.80 17.19 -10.95
C GLY A 199 -9.55 16.55 -11.53
N GLU A 200 -8.34 16.83 -11.03
CA GLU A 200 -7.10 16.10 -11.38
C GLU A 200 -6.65 15.17 -10.26
N GLU A 201 -6.24 13.94 -10.60
CA GLU A 201 -5.63 13.00 -9.63
C GLU A 201 -4.35 13.59 -9.05
N ALA A 202 -4.34 13.78 -7.72
CA ALA A 202 -3.19 14.30 -7.01
C ALA A 202 -2.04 13.29 -7.06
N THR A 203 -0.86 13.71 -7.53
CA THR A 203 0.34 12.86 -7.50
C THR A 203 0.66 12.47 -6.05
N PRO A 204 0.72 11.18 -5.68
CA PRO A 204 0.98 10.80 -4.29
C PRO A 204 2.38 11.27 -3.84
N VAL A 205 2.51 11.68 -2.58
CA VAL A 205 3.80 11.96 -1.93
C VAL A 205 4.64 10.68 -1.89
N PHE A 206 4.00 9.54 -1.59
CA PHE A 206 4.52 8.19 -1.75
C PHE A 206 3.37 7.18 -1.79
N THR A 207 3.69 5.94 -2.18
CA THR A 207 2.74 4.83 -2.17
C THR A 207 3.16 3.76 -1.17
N LEU A 208 2.19 3.17 -0.48
CA LEU A 208 2.40 2.00 0.37
C LEU A 208 1.82 0.77 -0.29
N LYS A 209 2.47 -0.39 -0.10
CA LYS A 209 2.03 -1.66 -0.66
C LYS A 209 1.76 -2.65 0.47
N GLY A 210 0.52 -3.11 0.55
CA GLY A 210 0.09 -4.16 1.48
C GLY A 210 -0.41 -5.37 0.72
N ASP A 211 -0.18 -6.55 1.27
CA ASP A 211 -0.80 -7.78 0.77
C ASP A 211 -2.25 -7.83 1.24
N VAL A 212 -3.14 -8.31 0.37
CA VAL A 212 -4.56 -8.51 0.65
C VAL A 212 -4.89 -9.94 0.20
N ASP A 213 -5.74 -10.66 0.93
CA ASP A 213 -6.16 -12.01 0.52
C ASP A 213 -7.68 -12.11 0.52
N VAL A 214 -8.28 -11.71 -0.61
CA VAL A 214 -9.72 -11.93 -0.85
C VAL A 214 -9.85 -12.94 -1.99
N PRO A 215 -9.98 -14.24 -1.69
CA PRO A 215 -10.13 -15.25 -2.73
C PRO A 215 -11.50 -15.21 -3.41
N SER A 216 -11.55 -15.60 -4.68
CA SER A 216 -12.80 -15.79 -5.42
C SER A 216 -13.34 -17.24 -5.27
N ASP A 217 -13.91 -17.61 -4.12
CA ASP A 217 -14.52 -18.93 -3.87
C ASP A 217 -16.02 -18.92 -3.51
N ARG A 218 -16.79 -19.86 -4.04
CA ARG A 218 -18.25 -19.92 -3.80
C ARG A 218 -18.64 -20.55 -2.46
N GLU A 219 -17.68 -20.79 -1.58
CA GLU A 219 -17.92 -21.55 -0.34
C GLU A 219 -18.48 -20.68 0.79
N HIS A 220 -18.33 -19.36 0.69
CA HIS A 220 -18.75 -18.38 1.70
C HIS A 220 -19.92 -17.50 1.24
N LYS A 221 -20.56 -16.80 2.18
CA LYS A 221 -21.52 -15.74 1.82
C LYS A 221 -20.83 -14.64 1.01
N PRO A 222 -21.58 -13.91 0.17
CA PRO A 222 -21.00 -12.86 -0.66
C PRO A 222 -20.43 -11.69 0.16
N ARG A 223 -20.71 -11.55 1.46
CA ARG A 223 -20.22 -10.40 2.24
C ARG A 223 -18.79 -10.61 2.75
N VAL A 224 -17.91 -9.68 2.42
CA VAL A 224 -16.50 -9.65 2.83
C VAL A 224 -16.23 -8.38 3.62
N LYS A 225 -15.90 -8.52 4.91
CA LYS A 225 -15.41 -7.41 5.73
C LYS A 225 -13.91 -7.29 5.56
N LEU A 226 -13.45 -6.17 5.03
CA LEU A 226 -12.04 -5.88 4.78
C LEU A 226 -11.58 -4.77 5.72
N ALA A 227 -10.74 -5.10 6.68
CA ALA A 227 -10.12 -4.12 7.57
C ALA A 227 -8.68 -3.86 7.11
N LEU A 228 -8.42 -2.65 6.61
CA LEU A 228 -7.13 -2.18 6.15
C LEU A 228 -6.49 -1.32 7.24
N ALA A 229 -5.28 -1.68 7.66
CA ALA A 229 -4.63 -1.04 8.80
C ALA A 229 -3.17 -0.66 8.49
N LEU A 230 -2.77 0.55 8.88
CA LEU A 230 -1.38 0.98 8.87
C LEU A 230 -0.89 1.27 10.29
N SER A 231 0.25 0.69 10.66
CA SER A 231 0.93 0.97 11.93
C SER A 231 2.21 1.75 11.67
N VAL A 232 2.32 2.96 12.22
CA VAL A 232 3.50 3.83 12.13
C VAL A 232 4.30 3.73 13.44
N PRO A 233 5.43 3.00 13.47
CA PRO A 233 6.27 2.90 14.66
C PRO A 233 7.15 4.15 14.85
N PRO A 234 7.69 4.40 16.07
CA PRO A 234 8.73 5.41 16.29
C PRO A 234 10.02 5.20 15.48
N THR A 235 10.26 3.98 14.98
CA THR A 235 11.47 3.65 14.21
C THR A 235 11.59 4.46 12.93
N VAL A 236 10.50 5.02 12.40
CA VAL A 236 10.55 5.90 11.22
C VAL A 236 11.42 7.15 11.41
N PHE A 237 11.72 7.50 12.67
CA PHE A 237 12.62 8.62 13.01
C PHE A 237 14.07 8.20 13.29
N ASP A 238 14.39 6.90 13.25
CA ASP A 238 15.71 6.39 13.66
C ASP A 238 16.85 6.91 12.78
N ALA A 239 16.58 7.07 11.49
CA ALA A 239 17.55 7.52 10.50
C ALA A 239 17.73 9.05 10.45
N VAL A 240 16.93 9.81 11.20
CA VAL A 240 17.00 11.28 11.22
C VAL A 240 18.14 11.75 12.14
N ASP A 241 19.13 12.46 11.59
CA ASP A 241 20.17 13.11 12.39
C ASP A 241 19.73 14.49 12.89
N TRP A 242 19.02 14.48 14.03
CA TRP A 242 18.43 15.65 14.65
C TRP A 242 19.43 16.76 15.02
N ALA A 243 20.73 16.46 15.21
CA ALA A 243 21.74 17.47 15.55
C ALA A 243 22.12 18.35 14.35
N THR A 244 21.86 17.89 13.12
CA THR A 244 22.20 18.62 11.89
C THR A 244 21.07 19.54 11.42
N LEU A 245 19.89 19.42 12.03
CA LEU A 245 18.71 20.15 11.61
C LEU A 245 18.82 21.61 12.04
N THR A 246 18.40 22.49 11.14
CA THR A 246 18.40 23.93 11.38
C THR A 246 16.99 24.37 11.84
N PRO A 247 16.84 24.91 13.05
CA PRO A 247 15.58 25.51 13.48
C PRO A 247 15.24 26.76 12.66
N GLY A 248 13.95 27.01 12.48
CA GLY A 248 13.44 28.26 11.93
C GLY A 248 13.61 29.43 12.91
N ALA A 249 13.20 30.63 12.47
CA ALA A 249 13.24 31.83 13.30
C ALA A 249 12.32 31.75 14.53
N ASP A 250 11.31 30.87 14.50
CA ASP A 250 10.41 30.53 15.60
C ASP A 250 11.00 29.52 16.60
N GLY A 251 12.24 29.06 16.37
CA GLY A 251 12.89 28.03 17.18
C GLY A 251 12.35 26.62 16.96
N VAL A 252 11.48 26.41 15.97
CA VAL A 252 10.92 25.10 15.61
C VAL A 252 11.74 24.51 14.46
N VAL A 253 12.08 23.23 14.56
CA VAL A 253 12.67 22.50 13.44
C VAL A 253 11.58 22.15 12.43
N ASP A 254 11.56 22.87 11.32
CA ASP A 254 10.63 22.61 10.22
C ASP A 254 11.25 21.63 9.23
N LEU A 255 10.81 20.37 9.27
CA LEU A 255 11.23 19.32 8.33
C LEU A 255 10.65 19.56 6.92
N GLY A 256 9.60 20.36 6.78
CA GLY A 256 9.06 20.80 5.49
C GLY A 256 9.95 21.84 4.78
N ALA A 257 10.82 22.53 5.52
CA ALA A 257 11.66 23.59 4.96
C ALA A 257 12.77 23.05 4.03
N PRO A 258 13.20 23.80 3.00
CA PRO A 258 14.28 23.39 2.09
C PRO A 258 15.60 23.09 2.81
N VAL A 259 15.94 23.82 3.86
CA VAL A 259 17.19 23.62 4.63
C VAL A 259 17.28 22.24 5.28
N ASN A 260 16.13 21.60 5.56
CA ASN A 260 16.05 20.27 6.18
C ASN A 260 15.62 19.18 5.18
N GLU A 261 15.79 19.41 3.87
CA GLU A 261 15.35 18.50 2.82
C GLU A 261 15.91 17.07 2.94
N ALA A 262 17.18 16.93 3.30
CA ALA A 262 17.79 15.61 3.46
C ALA A 262 17.07 14.77 4.54
N ALA A 263 16.75 15.39 5.68
CA ALA A 263 16.03 14.72 6.76
C ALA A 263 14.57 14.41 6.38
N ARG A 264 13.91 15.33 5.65
CA ARG A 264 12.57 15.07 5.09
C ARG A 264 12.58 13.86 4.18
N LYS A 265 13.54 13.77 3.27
CA LYS A 265 13.66 12.66 2.32
C LYS A 265 13.81 11.32 3.06
N VAL A 266 14.72 11.25 4.02
CA VAL A 266 14.93 10.06 4.85
C VAL A 266 13.65 9.64 5.57
N LEU A 267 12.94 10.59 6.20
CA LEU A 267 11.70 10.29 6.91
C LEU A 267 10.58 9.81 5.95
N LEU A 268 10.47 10.39 4.76
CA LEU A 268 9.50 9.93 3.75
C LEU A 268 9.86 8.54 3.20
N GLU A 269 11.15 8.22 3.05
CA GLU A 269 11.61 6.88 2.66
C GLU A 269 11.26 5.82 3.73
N GLU A 270 11.48 6.13 5.01
CA GLU A 270 11.09 5.26 6.13
C GLU A 270 9.57 5.05 6.20
N LEU A 271 8.78 6.11 5.97
CA LEU A 271 7.32 6.01 5.90
C LEU A 271 6.87 5.17 4.70
N ALA A 272 7.46 5.36 3.53
CA ALA A 272 7.13 4.61 2.31
C ALA A 272 7.52 3.12 2.39
N ALA A 273 8.45 2.77 3.28
CA ALA A 273 8.85 1.39 3.54
C ALA A 273 7.87 0.62 4.45
N LEU A 274 6.89 1.30 5.06
CA LEU A 274 5.89 0.65 5.90
C LEU A 274 4.97 -0.26 5.07
N LYS A 275 4.51 -1.34 5.69
CA LYS A 275 3.58 -2.30 5.09
C LYS A 275 2.23 -2.21 5.78
N PRO A 276 1.17 -1.78 5.06
CA PRO A 276 -0.19 -1.95 5.54
C PRO A 276 -0.55 -3.42 5.69
N GLU A 277 -1.41 -3.71 6.66
CA GLU A 277 -1.97 -5.03 6.93
C GLU A 277 -3.44 -5.06 6.50
N ALA A 278 -3.91 -6.23 6.07
CA ALA A 278 -5.30 -6.48 5.73
C ALA A 278 -5.83 -7.64 6.57
N GLU A 279 -6.97 -7.43 7.21
CA GLU A 279 -7.76 -8.49 7.84
C GLU A 279 -9.03 -8.73 7.03
N VAL A 280 -9.23 -9.97 6.60
CA VAL A 280 -10.40 -10.36 5.80
C VAL A 280 -11.26 -11.29 6.65
N ARG A 281 -12.52 -10.89 6.88
CA ARG A 281 -13.52 -11.72 7.55
C ARG A 281 -14.70 -11.98 6.63
N ARG A 282 -15.11 -13.24 6.58
CA ARG A 282 -16.26 -13.69 5.79
C ARG A 282 -17.36 -14.13 6.71
N GLU A 283 -18.59 -13.85 6.33
CA GLU A 283 -19.74 -14.34 7.09
C GLU A 283 -20.00 -15.81 6.74
N ASP A 284 -19.99 -16.68 7.75
CA ASP A 284 -20.32 -18.09 7.58
C ASP A 284 -21.79 -18.25 7.16
N ARG A 285 -22.06 -19.33 6.41
CA ARG A 285 -23.37 -19.63 5.84
C ARG A 285 -24.46 -19.82 6.88
#